data_AF-A0A662ZI30-F1
#
_entry.id   AF-A0A662ZI30-F1
#
_cell.length_a   1.000
_cell.length_b   1.000
_cell.length_c   1.000
_cell.angle_alpha   90.00
_cell.angle_beta   90.00
_cell.angle_gamma   90.00
#
_symmetry.space_group_name_H-M   'P 1'
#
loop_
_entity.id
_entity.type
_entity.pdbx_description
1 polymer ?
#
loop_
_entity_poly.entity_id
_entity_poly.type
_entity_poly.pdbx_seq_one_letter_code
_entity_poly.pdbx_strand_id
1 'polypeptide(L)'
;MKCPFCNHEISDGAKFCPDCGKALPHDRPSENDKPENPADSCSEENASDVKSSAGVSVNFQKKEKPDCISQDESCQKNGDPELKETVRRLDRMNLMQIVCLIALLIPGVNIAGLILLLIIIIRSFDLSARTGRVLRRFGYEKYARISDGIKTKCTIILLSTVLLITAGCMAFTGFCHLSIPQTTLAVITGVIMMIIATNLELYCFIRLYTIMNVMDAIVCNRKHPEKPGFGMAVTVMVTVCLFMILISGVAITIGMPVYIQHIKNIIFTDMMMQANNVKRNALICVAEYEYRDFAEICDNTRDYAEGFGWKLYPPHQYATEYVDSIEVTSASADKSRNGYPEIKVTVNASRKYFSAAHPKITYVGTVIDDDIIWKLDVKETTILPNVASPWSVWDIR
;
A
#
# COMPACT_ATOMS: atom_id res chain seq x y z
N MET A 1 19.76 44.97 30.03
CA MET A 1 18.80 45.00 31.19
C MET A 1 19.07 43.85 32.18
N LYS A 2 18.61 43.90 33.45
CA LYS A 2 18.79 42.78 34.41
C LYS A 2 17.53 41.90 34.52
N CYS A 3 17.71 40.60 34.70
CA CYS A 3 16.62 39.65 34.92
C CYS A 3 15.86 39.98 36.22
N PRO A 4 14.53 40.19 36.21
CA PRO A 4 13.78 40.47 37.45
C PRO A 4 13.71 39.25 38.39
N PHE A 5 14.05 38.05 37.91
CA PHE A 5 13.97 36.82 38.70
C PHE A 5 15.30 36.39 39.32
N CYS A 6 16.43 36.66 38.68
CA CYS A 6 17.76 36.22 39.15
C CYS A 6 18.84 37.31 39.12
N ASN A 7 18.51 38.54 38.72
CA ASN A 7 19.42 39.68 38.60
C ASN A 7 20.62 39.53 37.64
N HIS A 8 20.69 38.44 36.86
CA HIS A 8 21.71 38.28 35.81
C HIS A 8 21.57 39.36 34.73
N GLU A 9 22.68 39.83 34.17
CA GLU A 9 22.72 40.86 33.15
C GLU A 9 22.40 40.27 31.76
N ILE A 10 21.41 40.82 31.08
CA ILE A 10 20.86 40.29 29.83
C ILE A 10 21.03 41.35 28.73
N SER A 11 21.43 40.88 27.54
CA SER A 11 21.45 41.70 26.32
C SER A 11 20.05 42.20 25.96
N ASP A 12 19.97 43.47 25.53
CA ASP A 12 18.71 44.10 25.15
C ASP A 12 18.11 43.38 23.91
N GLY A 13 16.90 42.85 24.07
CA GLY A 13 16.18 42.09 23.03
C GLY A 13 16.09 40.57 23.25
N ALA A 14 16.69 40.02 24.30
CA ALA A 14 16.53 38.61 24.64
C ALA A 14 15.11 38.30 25.15
N LYS A 15 14.49 37.23 24.65
CA LYS A 15 13.14 36.78 25.07
C LYS A 15 13.15 35.94 26.35
N PHE A 16 14.29 35.33 26.67
CA PHE A 16 14.48 34.45 27.82
C PHE A 16 15.78 34.80 28.53
N CYS A 17 15.83 34.64 29.85
CA CYS A 17 17.07 34.79 30.60
C CYS A 17 17.99 33.58 30.34
N PRO A 18 19.26 33.78 29.94
CA PRO A 18 20.18 32.68 29.68
C PRO A 18 20.55 31.88 30.94
N ASP A 19 20.41 32.49 32.12
CA ASP A 19 20.86 31.90 33.38
C ASP A 19 19.73 31.13 34.09
N CYS A 20 18.51 31.69 34.14
CA CYS A 20 17.38 31.06 34.84
C CYS A 20 16.30 30.47 33.91
N GLY A 21 16.41 30.66 32.59
CA GLY A 21 15.48 30.12 31.58
C GLY A 21 14.08 30.74 31.57
N LYS A 22 13.76 31.67 32.48
CA LYS A 22 12.43 32.30 32.55
C LYS A 22 12.22 33.31 31.42
N ALA A 23 11.01 33.33 30.86
CA ALA A 23 10.60 34.32 29.87
C ALA A 23 10.58 35.73 30.48
N LEU A 24 11.11 36.71 29.76
CA LEU A 24 11.12 38.10 30.21
C LEU A 24 9.82 38.80 29.76
N PRO A 25 9.16 39.59 30.63
CA PRO A 25 7.97 40.34 30.27
C PRO A 25 8.33 41.37 29.20
N HIS A 26 7.73 41.23 28.02
CA HIS A 26 8.10 41.98 26.82
C HIS A 26 7.21 43.23 26.66
N ASP A 27 7.08 44.02 27.72
CA ASP A 27 6.28 45.25 27.69
C ASP A 27 7.21 46.45 27.47
N ARG A 28 7.57 46.70 26.21
CA ARG A 28 7.90 48.06 25.78
C ARG A 28 6.78 48.55 24.87
N PRO A 29 6.04 49.60 25.24
CA PRO A 29 5.25 50.34 24.27
C PRO A 29 6.21 50.91 23.23
N SER A 30 6.04 50.55 21.96
CA SER A 30 6.73 51.20 20.85
C SER A 30 6.18 52.63 20.72
N GLU A 31 7.00 53.62 21.05
CA GLU A 31 6.66 55.05 21.08
C GLU A 31 6.47 55.68 19.67
N ASN A 32 5.95 54.95 18.68
CA ASN A 32 5.82 55.46 17.30
C ASN A 32 4.52 55.11 16.55
N ASP A 33 3.54 54.47 17.18
CA ASP A 33 2.25 54.25 16.53
C ASP A 33 1.21 55.24 17.06
N LYS A 34 1.07 56.35 16.34
CA LYS A 34 -0.03 57.32 16.49
C LYS A 34 -1.29 56.71 15.84
N PRO A 35 -2.36 56.38 16.59
CA PRO A 35 -3.63 55.99 16.01
C PRO A 35 -4.53 57.22 15.86
N GLU A 36 -4.95 57.51 14.64
CA GLU A 36 -6.15 58.32 14.40
C GLU A 36 -7.38 57.49 14.81
N ASN A 37 -8.20 58.09 15.67
CA ASN A 37 -9.54 57.63 16.04
C ASN A 37 -10.41 57.38 14.80
N PRO A 38 -11.35 56.43 14.90
CA PRO A 38 -12.72 56.86 15.07
C PRO A 38 -13.42 56.17 16.24
N ALA A 39 -14.27 56.97 16.88
CA ALA A 39 -15.14 56.64 17.98
C ALA A 39 -16.14 55.52 17.65
N ASP A 40 -16.35 54.63 18.63
CA ASP A 40 -17.67 54.15 19.08
C ASP A 40 -17.44 53.20 20.27
N SER A 41 -17.56 53.69 21.51
CA SER A 41 -18.80 53.82 22.28
C SER A 41 -19.38 52.47 22.73
N CYS A 42 -18.74 51.86 23.73
CA CYS A 42 -19.42 51.02 24.73
C CYS A 42 -18.79 51.35 26.08
N SER A 43 -19.46 52.26 26.78
CA SER A 43 -19.16 52.69 28.14
C SER A 43 -19.38 51.52 29.11
N GLU A 44 -18.35 51.12 29.84
CA GLU A 44 -18.50 50.35 31.07
C GLU A 44 -18.81 51.31 32.22
N GLU A 45 -19.97 51.12 32.83
CA GLU A 45 -20.39 51.77 34.06
C GLU A 45 -19.56 51.28 35.25
N ASN A 46 -19.12 52.25 36.05
CA ASN A 46 -18.49 52.10 37.34
C ASN A 46 -19.37 51.32 38.34
N ALA A 47 -18.76 50.51 39.20
CA ALA A 47 -19.27 50.31 40.56
C ALA A 47 -18.13 50.01 41.54
N SER A 48 -18.15 50.83 42.59
CA SER A 48 -17.17 51.08 43.64
C SER A 48 -17.13 50.01 44.74
N ASP A 49 -15.99 50.01 45.44
CA ASP A 49 -15.80 49.78 46.88
C ASP A 49 -17.05 49.52 47.75
N VAL A 50 -17.07 48.37 48.45
CA VAL A 50 -17.64 48.25 49.81
C VAL A 50 -16.81 47.27 50.66
N LYS A 51 -16.34 47.76 51.81
CA LYS A 51 -15.70 47.01 52.91
C LYS A 51 -16.76 46.41 53.86
N SER A 52 -16.52 45.16 54.28
CA SER A 52 -16.78 44.57 55.61
C SER A 52 -18.21 44.55 56.20
N SER A 53 -18.78 43.35 56.40
CA SER A 53 -19.03 42.71 57.71
C SER A 53 -20.14 41.65 57.68
N ALA A 54 -19.91 40.57 58.43
CA ALA A 54 -20.85 39.61 59.04
C ALA A 54 -22.00 39.00 58.20
N GLY A 55 -21.80 37.73 57.84
CA GLY A 55 -22.73 36.63 58.14
C GLY A 55 -24.11 36.63 57.47
N VAL A 56 -24.21 36.13 56.23
CA VAL A 56 -25.46 35.63 55.64
C VAL A 56 -25.16 34.46 54.69
N SER A 57 -26.03 33.45 54.73
CA SER A 57 -26.03 32.20 53.97
C SER A 57 -25.94 32.39 52.45
N VAL A 58 -24.92 31.79 51.84
CA VAL A 58 -24.71 31.77 50.38
C VAL A 58 -25.54 30.66 49.75
N ASN A 59 -26.61 31.04 49.06
CA ASN A 59 -27.30 30.18 48.10
C ASN A 59 -26.60 30.34 46.74
N PHE A 60 -25.97 29.27 46.25
CA PHE A 60 -25.26 29.25 44.96
C PHE A 60 -26.28 29.23 43.81
N GLN A 61 -26.73 30.41 43.38
CA GLN A 61 -27.26 30.54 42.02
C GLN A 61 -26.09 30.63 41.05
N LYS A 62 -25.89 29.52 40.33
CA LYS A 62 -24.98 29.40 39.18
C LYS A 62 -25.36 30.47 38.15
N LYS A 63 -24.58 31.55 38.10
CA LYS A 63 -24.67 32.58 37.07
C LYS A 63 -24.24 31.95 35.75
N GLU A 64 -25.21 31.50 34.96
CA GLU A 64 -24.98 31.06 33.60
C GLU A 64 -24.35 32.22 32.81
N LYS A 65 -23.13 31.99 32.34
CA LYS A 65 -22.44 32.88 31.41
C LYS A 65 -23.33 32.97 30.17
N PRO A 66 -23.65 34.18 29.66
CA PRO A 66 -24.41 34.29 28.42
C PRO A 66 -23.66 33.55 27.33
N ASP A 67 -24.33 32.56 26.74
CA ASP A 67 -23.82 31.76 25.64
C ASP A 67 -23.43 32.68 24.49
N CYS A 68 -22.13 32.70 24.14
CA CYS A 68 -21.60 33.37 22.96
C CYS A 68 -22.04 32.69 21.63
N ILE A 69 -23.19 32.02 21.61
CA ILE A 69 -23.73 31.29 20.48
C ILE A 69 -24.65 32.24 19.69
N SER A 70 -24.06 33.17 18.94
CA SER A 70 -24.77 33.89 17.86
C SER A 70 -23.87 34.65 16.88
N GLN A 71 -22.53 34.61 17.02
CA GLN A 71 -21.63 35.34 16.13
C GLN A 71 -21.49 34.76 14.71
N ASP A 72 -21.94 33.53 14.45
CA ASP A 72 -21.81 32.92 13.12
C ASP A 72 -22.86 33.41 12.10
N GLU A 73 -24.02 33.92 12.52
CA GLU A 73 -25.03 34.43 11.57
C GLU A 73 -24.72 35.85 11.05
N SER A 74 -23.94 36.65 11.77
CA SER A 74 -23.68 38.05 11.38
C SER A 74 -22.68 38.19 10.23
N CYS A 75 -21.79 37.20 10.04
CA CYS A 75 -20.80 37.22 8.95
C CYS A 75 -21.43 37.08 7.56
N GLN A 76 -22.68 36.64 7.44
CA GLN A 76 -23.28 36.33 6.13
C GLN A 76 -23.91 37.51 5.38
N LYS A 77 -24.15 38.66 6.04
CA LYS A 77 -24.98 39.74 5.45
C LYS A 77 -24.22 40.78 4.61
N ASN A 78 -22.92 41.00 4.82
CA ASN A 78 -22.19 42.13 4.20
C ASN A 78 -21.01 41.73 3.29
N GLY A 79 -20.84 40.44 2.98
CA GLY A 79 -19.74 39.98 2.13
C GLY A 79 -19.95 40.21 0.63
N ASP A 80 -18.86 40.44 -0.10
CA ASP A 80 -18.84 40.50 -1.57
C ASP A 80 -19.51 39.24 -2.17
N PRO A 81 -20.55 39.38 -3.02
CA PRO A 81 -21.26 38.25 -3.60
C PRO A 81 -20.36 37.32 -4.44
N GLU A 82 -19.31 37.84 -5.08
CA GLU A 82 -18.36 37.04 -5.86
C GLU A 82 -17.52 36.13 -4.93
N LEU A 83 -17.12 36.63 -3.76
CA LEU A 83 -16.37 35.86 -2.77
C LEU A 83 -17.25 34.76 -2.14
N LYS A 84 -18.50 35.08 -1.79
CA LYS A 84 -19.45 34.12 -1.20
C LYS A 84 -19.78 32.97 -2.16
N GLU A 85 -19.94 33.27 -3.46
CA GLU A 85 -20.14 32.23 -4.48
C GLU A 85 -18.88 31.38 -4.67
N THR A 86 -17.69 31.97 -4.58
CA THR A 86 -16.42 31.24 -4.68
C THR A 86 -16.25 30.26 -3.51
N VAL A 87 -16.55 30.67 -2.27
CA VAL A 87 -16.53 29.79 -1.08
C VAL A 87 -17.48 28.60 -1.25
N ARG A 88 -18.75 28.83 -1.64
CA ARG A 88 -19.72 27.75 -1.86
C ARG A 88 -19.30 26.74 -2.93
N ARG A 89 -18.58 27.18 -3.96
CA ARG A 89 -18.04 26.27 -4.98
C ARG A 89 -16.86 25.47 -4.46
N LEU A 90 -16.02 26.10 -3.62
CA LEU A 90 -14.88 25.45 -2.97
C LEU A 90 -15.37 24.34 -2.02
N ASP A 91 -16.43 24.59 -1.25
CA ASP A 91 -17.02 23.63 -0.32
C ASP A 91 -17.61 22.40 -1.05
N ARG A 92 -18.38 22.63 -2.13
CA ARG A 92 -18.86 21.54 -3.00
C ARG A 92 -17.72 20.71 -3.60
N MET A 93 -16.59 21.34 -3.91
CA MET A 93 -15.42 20.65 -4.44
C MET A 93 -14.72 19.81 -3.37
N ASN A 94 -14.59 20.32 -2.14
CA ASN A 94 -14.06 19.56 -1.01
C ASN A 94 -14.92 18.32 -0.74
N LEU A 95 -16.25 18.45 -0.77
CA LEU A 95 -17.15 17.31 -0.62
C LEU A 95 -16.93 16.26 -1.73
N MET A 96 -16.85 16.70 -2.99
CA MET A 96 -16.55 15.81 -4.13
C MET A 96 -15.19 15.12 -4.00
N GLN A 97 -14.16 15.83 -3.52
CA GLN A 97 -12.84 15.26 -3.26
C GLN A 97 -12.90 14.19 -2.16
N ILE A 98 -13.63 14.43 -1.07
CA ILE A 98 -13.82 13.44 -0.01
C ILE A 98 -14.53 12.20 -0.55
N VAL A 99 -15.61 12.38 -1.32
CA VAL A 99 -16.32 11.26 -1.97
C VAL A 99 -15.40 10.48 -2.91
N CYS A 100 -14.55 11.18 -3.66
CA CYS A 100 -13.61 10.54 -4.57
C CYS A 100 -12.49 9.79 -3.85
N LEU A 101 -11.94 10.36 -2.78
CA LEU A 101 -11.00 9.67 -1.89
C LEU A 101 -11.63 8.40 -1.35
N ILE A 102 -12.87 8.45 -0.85
CA ILE A 102 -13.58 7.27 -0.37
C ILE A 102 -13.81 6.25 -1.51
N ALA A 103 -14.17 6.71 -2.71
CA ALA A 103 -14.38 5.83 -3.87
C ALA A 103 -13.09 5.12 -4.31
N LEU A 104 -11.93 5.80 -4.22
CA LEU A 104 -10.61 5.21 -4.49
C LEU A 104 -10.23 4.13 -3.46
N LEU A 105 -10.82 4.16 -2.26
CA LEU A 105 -10.54 3.18 -1.21
C LEU A 105 -11.27 1.85 -1.40
N ILE A 106 -12.25 1.76 -2.30
CA ILE A 106 -13.00 0.53 -2.52
C ILE A 106 -12.26 -0.29 -3.60
N PRO A 107 -11.53 -1.36 -3.24
CA PRO A 107 -10.83 -2.19 -4.21
C PRO A 107 -11.85 -2.77 -5.20
N GLY A 108 -11.61 -2.54 -6.49
CA GLY A 108 -12.53 -2.96 -7.56
C GLY A 108 -13.52 -1.90 -8.02
N VAL A 109 -13.47 -0.66 -7.51
CA VAL A 109 -14.17 0.46 -8.16
C VAL A 109 -13.45 0.81 -9.46
N ASN A 110 -13.92 0.09 -10.47
CA ASN A 110 -14.07 0.35 -11.89
C ASN A 110 -13.47 1.65 -12.43
N ILE A 111 -13.06 1.59 -13.70
CA ILE A 111 -12.71 2.71 -14.59
C ILE A 111 -13.58 3.98 -14.34
N ALA A 112 -14.85 3.82 -13.96
CA ALA A 112 -15.74 4.89 -13.50
C ALA A 112 -15.16 5.78 -12.37
N GLY A 113 -14.51 5.21 -11.34
CA GLY A 113 -13.85 5.97 -10.27
C GLY A 113 -12.67 6.78 -10.77
N LEU A 114 -11.85 6.20 -11.67
CA LEU A 114 -10.75 6.90 -12.34
C LEU A 114 -11.26 8.03 -13.26
N ILE A 115 -12.38 7.82 -13.97
CA ILE A 115 -13.04 8.85 -14.77
C ILE A 115 -13.57 9.98 -13.87
N LEU A 116 -14.20 9.63 -12.75
CA LEU A 116 -14.73 10.61 -11.80
C LEU A 116 -13.60 11.46 -11.19
N LEU A 117 -12.48 10.82 -10.84
CA LEU A 117 -11.25 11.51 -10.41
C LEU A 117 -10.76 12.48 -11.48
N LEU A 118 -10.70 12.04 -12.74
CA LEU A 118 -10.29 12.89 -13.86
C LEU A 118 -11.18 14.13 -13.98
N ILE A 119 -12.50 13.96 -13.87
CA ILE A 119 -13.48 15.06 -13.91
C ILE A 119 -13.23 16.05 -12.76
N ILE A 120 -12.99 15.55 -11.55
CA ILE A 120 -12.71 16.38 -10.37
C ILE A 120 -11.40 17.16 -10.55
N ILE A 121 -10.35 16.52 -11.07
CA ILE A 121 -9.08 17.18 -11.35
C ILE A 121 -9.30 18.31 -12.36
N ILE A 122 -10.00 18.05 -13.48
CA ILE A 122 -10.30 19.06 -14.50
C ILE A 122 -11.10 20.24 -13.91
N ARG A 123 -12.09 19.96 -13.05
CA ARG A 123 -12.89 21.00 -12.39
C ARG A 123 -12.04 21.82 -11.40
N SER A 124 -11.09 21.19 -10.72
CA SER A 124 -10.19 21.87 -9.77
C SER A 124 -9.28 22.91 -10.44
N PHE A 125 -8.94 22.72 -11.72
CA PHE A 125 -8.16 23.69 -12.49
C PHE A 125 -8.88 25.01 -12.71
N ASP A 126 -10.14 24.97 -13.16
CA ASP A 126 -10.91 26.19 -13.38
C ASP A 126 -11.11 26.94 -12.05
N LEU A 127 -11.35 26.18 -10.98
CA LEU A 127 -11.55 26.78 -9.67
C LEU A 127 -10.28 27.45 -9.14
N SER A 128 -9.13 26.78 -9.18
CA SER A 128 -7.85 27.36 -8.74
C SER A 128 -7.52 28.64 -9.50
N ALA A 129 -7.75 28.66 -10.82
CA ALA A 129 -7.51 29.85 -11.63
C ALA A 129 -8.43 31.03 -11.24
N ARG A 130 -9.69 30.75 -10.90
CA ARG A 130 -10.62 31.78 -10.38
C ARG A 130 -10.19 32.27 -9.00
N THR A 131 -9.90 31.36 -8.07
CA THR A 131 -9.48 31.70 -6.71
C THR A 131 -8.21 32.54 -6.70
N GLY A 132 -7.22 32.21 -7.53
CA GLY A 132 -6.00 33.01 -7.69
C GLY A 132 -6.28 34.44 -8.16
N ARG A 133 -7.21 34.65 -9.10
CA ARG A 133 -7.61 36.00 -9.55
C ARG A 133 -8.31 36.81 -8.47
N VAL A 134 -9.20 36.17 -7.71
CA VAL A 134 -9.91 36.81 -6.59
C VAL A 134 -8.90 37.21 -5.51
N LEU A 135 -7.99 36.32 -5.10
CA LEU A 135 -6.97 36.62 -4.09
C LEU A 135 -6.05 37.78 -4.49
N ARG A 136 -5.67 37.89 -5.77
CA ARG A 136 -4.88 39.04 -6.26
C ARG A 136 -5.66 40.35 -6.20
N ARG A 137 -6.97 40.34 -6.51
CA ARG A 137 -7.82 41.54 -6.41
C ARG A 137 -7.89 42.10 -4.98
N PHE A 138 -7.84 41.23 -3.97
CA PHE A 138 -7.86 41.62 -2.57
C PHE A 138 -6.46 41.82 -1.94
N GLY A 139 -5.38 41.86 -2.74
CA GLY A 139 -4.02 42.11 -2.24
C GLY A 139 -3.34 40.92 -1.55
N TYR A 140 -3.91 39.72 -1.62
CA TYR A 140 -3.39 38.50 -0.98
C TYR A 140 -2.41 37.73 -1.89
N GLU A 141 -1.35 38.39 -2.34
CA GLU A 141 -0.45 37.87 -3.38
C GLU A 141 0.30 36.59 -2.96
N LYS A 142 0.60 36.45 -1.67
CA LYS A 142 1.22 35.22 -1.12
C LYS A 142 0.32 33.99 -1.28
N TYR A 143 -0.98 34.15 -1.05
CA TYR A 143 -1.95 33.06 -1.21
C TYR A 143 -2.28 32.78 -2.68
N ALA A 144 -2.27 33.82 -3.53
CA ALA A 144 -2.39 33.64 -4.97
C ALA A 144 -1.24 32.78 -5.53
N ARG A 145 0.01 33.03 -5.10
CA ARG A 145 1.16 32.16 -5.47
C ARG A 145 1.00 30.72 -4.99
N ILE A 146 0.42 30.50 -3.81
CA ILE A 146 0.12 29.15 -3.31
C ILE A 146 -0.92 28.48 -4.21
N SER A 147 -1.98 29.19 -4.61
CA SER A 147 -3.01 28.70 -5.54
C SER A 147 -2.43 28.35 -6.90
N ASP A 148 -1.55 29.19 -7.45
CA ASP A 148 -0.88 28.93 -8.72
C ASP A 148 0.03 27.69 -8.63
N GLY A 149 0.68 27.47 -7.48
CA GLY A 149 1.45 26.25 -7.21
C GLY A 149 0.62 24.97 -7.18
N ILE A 150 -0.65 25.04 -6.77
CA ILE A 150 -1.59 23.89 -6.84
C ILE A 150 -1.85 23.52 -8.30
N LYS A 151 -1.98 24.52 -9.18
CA LYS A 151 -2.25 24.29 -10.61
C LYS A 151 -1.18 23.41 -11.26
N THR A 152 0.10 23.75 -11.06
CA THR A 152 1.22 22.96 -11.63
C THR A 152 1.22 21.52 -11.13
N LYS A 153 0.91 21.32 -9.85
CA LYS A 153 0.88 19.99 -9.24
C LYS A 153 -0.33 19.16 -9.71
N CYS A 154 -1.51 19.77 -9.82
CA CYS A 154 -2.67 19.13 -10.44
C CYS A 154 -2.41 18.72 -11.89
N THR A 155 -1.55 19.43 -12.64
CA THR A 155 -1.18 19.03 -14.01
C THR A 155 -0.35 17.76 -14.01
N ILE A 156 0.57 17.64 -13.06
CA ILE A 156 1.38 16.44 -12.89
C ILE A 156 0.49 15.27 -12.47
N ILE A 157 -0.47 15.47 -11.55
CA ILE A 157 -1.48 14.44 -11.19
C ILE A 157 -2.27 14.05 -12.43
N LEU A 158 -2.84 15.00 -13.17
CA LEU A 158 -3.65 14.70 -14.34
C LEU A 158 -2.88 13.86 -15.36
N LEU A 159 -1.64 14.24 -15.64
CA LEU A 159 -0.78 13.50 -16.56
C LEU A 159 -0.48 12.10 -16.04
N SER A 160 -0.16 11.95 -14.74
CA SER A 160 0.13 10.64 -14.15
C SER A 160 -1.11 9.74 -14.13
N THR A 161 -2.30 10.27 -13.83
CA THR A 161 -3.56 9.52 -13.86
C THR A 161 -3.89 9.05 -15.27
N VAL A 162 -3.73 9.90 -16.29
CA VAL A 162 -3.95 9.53 -17.70
C VAL A 162 -2.98 8.44 -18.14
N LEU A 163 -1.71 8.54 -17.74
CA LEU A 163 -0.71 7.48 -17.98
C LEU A 163 -1.08 6.17 -17.28
N LEU A 164 -1.61 6.25 -16.05
CA LEU A 164 -2.06 5.07 -15.30
C LEU A 164 -3.26 4.39 -15.97
N ILE A 165 -4.23 5.18 -16.43
CA ILE A 165 -5.42 4.68 -17.14
C ILE A 165 -4.99 4.02 -18.45
N THR A 166 -4.14 4.67 -19.24
CA THR A 166 -3.66 4.11 -20.51
C THR A 166 -2.83 2.84 -20.30
N ALA A 167 -1.96 2.79 -19.29
CA ALA A 167 -1.23 1.58 -18.91
C ALA A 167 -2.17 0.46 -18.45
N GLY A 168 -3.18 0.77 -17.64
CA GLY A 168 -4.19 -0.19 -17.18
C GLY A 168 -5.02 -0.75 -18.33
N CYS A 169 -5.44 0.09 -19.27
CA CYS A 169 -6.13 -0.34 -20.49
C CYS A 169 -5.25 -1.25 -21.36
N MET A 170 -3.97 -0.89 -21.56
CA MET A 170 -3.03 -1.72 -22.32
C MET A 170 -2.80 -3.07 -21.65
N ALA A 171 -2.63 -3.11 -20.32
CA ALA A 171 -2.51 -4.34 -19.56
C ALA A 171 -3.75 -5.23 -19.74
N PHE A 172 -4.95 -4.65 -19.60
CA PHE A 172 -6.21 -5.39 -19.74
C PHE A 172 -6.37 -6.02 -21.13
N THR A 173 -5.95 -5.32 -22.19
CA THR A 173 -5.99 -5.86 -23.57
C THR A 173 -4.87 -6.87 -23.86
N GLY A 174 -3.76 -6.83 -23.13
CA GLY A 174 -2.55 -7.62 -23.40
C GLY A 174 -2.37 -8.86 -22.50
N PHE A 175 -3.25 -9.08 -21.52
CA PHE A 175 -3.09 -10.12 -20.49
C PHE A 175 -3.06 -11.57 -21.01
N CYS A 176 -3.30 -11.81 -22.31
CA CYS A 176 -3.27 -13.16 -22.85
C CYS A 176 -1.86 -13.74 -23.12
N HIS A 177 -0.77 -12.96 -23.07
CA HIS A 177 0.55 -13.49 -23.47
C HIS A 177 1.78 -13.02 -22.67
N LEU A 178 1.64 -12.24 -21.60
CA LEU A 178 2.83 -11.80 -20.85
C LEU A 178 3.41 -12.93 -19.99
N SER A 179 4.74 -13.06 -20.04
CA SER A 179 5.45 -13.97 -19.15
C SER A 179 5.31 -13.51 -17.70
N ILE A 180 5.27 -14.48 -16.78
CA ILE A 180 5.15 -14.29 -15.33
C ILE A 180 6.05 -13.14 -14.79
N PRO A 181 7.35 -13.03 -15.11
CA PRO A 181 8.18 -11.95 -14.56
C PRO A 181 7.72 -10.55 -14.97
N GLN A 182 7.12 -10.39 -16.15
CA GLN A 182 6.61 -9.09 -16.60
C GLN A 182 5.33 -8.69 -15.83
N THR A 183 4.50 -9.67 -15.45
CA THR A 183 3.30 -9.39 -14.64
C THR A 183 3.67 -8.87 -13.25
N THR A 184 4.68 -9.46 -12.60
CA THR A 184 5.14 -9.01 -11.27
C THR A 184 5.67 -7.58 -11.32
N LEU A 185 6.50 -7.25 -12.32
CA LEU A 185 7.01 -5.89 -12.48
C LEU A 185 5.88 -4.89 -12.72
N ALA A 186 4.92 -5.21 -13.59
CA ALA A 186 3.77 -4.36 -13.86
C ALA A 186 2.91 -4.11 -12.61
N VAL A 187 2.70 -5.13 -11.78
CA VAL A 187 1.98 -5.01 -10.50
C VAL A 187 2.74 -4.09 -9.54
N ILE A 188 4.05 -4.29 -9.37
CA ILE A 188 4.88 -3.45 -8.49
C ILE A 188 4.85 -1.98 -8.96
N THR A 189 5.05 -1.73 -10.26
CA THR A 189 4.98 -0.39 -10.83
C THR A 189 3.60 0.25 -10.63
N GLY A 190 2.53 -0.52 -10.82
CA GLY A 190 1.16 -0.07 -10.58
C GLY A 190 0.94 0.36 -9.12
N VAL A 191 1.43 -0.43 -8.16
CA VAL A 191 1.34 -0.10 -6.73
C VAL A 191 2.10 1.17 -6.41
N ILE A 192 3.36 1.30 -6.87
CA ILE A 192 4.16 2.52 -6.62
C ILE A 192 3.48 3.76 -7.19
N MET A 193 2.93 3.68 -8.40
CA MET A 193 2.23 4.80 -9.02
C MET A 193 0.95 5.16 -8.29
N MET A 194 0.19 4.19 -7.78
CA MET A 194 -0.96 4.47 -6.91
C MET A 194 -0.53 5.19 -5.63
N ILE A 195 0.53 4.74 -4.98
CA ILE A 195 1.07 5.38 -3.77
C ILE A 195 1.45 6.85 -4.04
N ILE A 196 2.13 7.12 -5.15
CA ILE A 196 2.53 8.48 -5.54
C ILE A 196 1.27 9.33 -5.81
N ALA A 197 0.29 8.79 -6.53
CA ALA A 197 -0.96 9.48 -6.83
C ALA A 197 -1.72 9.86 -5.54
N THR A 198 -1.90 8.92 -4.62
CA THR A 198 -2.58 9.16 -3.33
C THR A 198 -1.86 10.23 -2.49
N ASN A 199 -0.53 10.19 -2.42
CA ASN A 199 0.24 11.22 -1.70
C ASN A 199 0.08 12.61 -2.33
N LEU A 200 0.04 12.68 -3.66
CA LEU A 200 -0.08 13.94 -4.39
C LEU A 200 -1.51 14.51 -4.27
N GLU A 201 -2.54 13.66 -4.29
CA GLU A 201 -3.93 14.05 -4.00
C GLU A 201 -4.08 14.58 -2.58
N LEU A 202 -3.52 13.88 -1.59
CA LEU A 202 -3.51 14.32 -0.20
C LEU A 202 -2.86 15.70 -0.05
N TYR A 203 -1.72 15.90 -0.72
CA TYR A 203 -1.02 17.17 -0.72
C TYR A 203 -1.90 18.30 -1.27
N CYS A 204 -2.59 18.05 -2.40
CA CYS A 204 -3.52 19.01 -3.00
C CYS A 204 -4.71 19.30 -2.07
N PHE A 205 -5.27 18.28 -1.43
CA PHE A 205 -6.37 18.42 -0.47
C PHE A 205 -5.98 19.31 0.71
N ILE A 206 -4.83 19.05 1.35
CA ILE A 206 -4.34 19.87 2.48
C ILE A 206 -4.17 21.34 2.07
N ARG A 207 -3.62 21.59 0.86
CA ARG A 207 -3.41 22.94 0.34
C ARG A 207 -4.73 23.64 0.02
N LEU A 208 -5.68 22.96 -0.61
CA LEU A 208 -7.02 23.47 -0.89
C LEU A 208 -7.77 23.82 0.39
N TYR A 209 -7.73 22.92 1.37
CA TYR A 209 -8.32 23.15 2.68
C TYR A 209 -7.72 24.37 3.38
N THR A 210 -6.40 24.56 3.27
CA THR A 210 -5.73 25.75 3.81
C THR A 210 -6.24 27.03 3.14
N ILE A 211 -6.44 27.02 1.82
CA ILE A 211 -7.00 28.17 1.09
C ILE A 211 -8.44 28.43 1.54
N MET A 212 -9.25 27.38 1.71
CA MET A 212 -10.64 27.51 2.17
C MET A 212 -10.71 28.21 3.53
N ASN A 213 -9.93 27.76 4.51
CA ASN A 213 -9.89 28.39 5.84
C ASN A 213 -9.48 29.86 5.79
N VAL A 214 -8.56 30.22 4.88
CA VAL A 214 -8.15 31.61 4.69
C VAL A 214 -9.28 32.41 4.07
N MET A 215 -9.99 31.88 3.07
CA MET A 215 -11.14 32.57 2.49
C MET A 215 -12.27 32.78 3.51
N ASP A 216 -12.55 31.78 4.35
CA ASP A 216 -13.56 31.91 5.41
C ASP A 216 -13.16 32.98 6.44
N ALA A 217 -11.87 33.04 6.79
CA ALA A 217 -11.35 34.10 7.65
C ALA A 217 -11.50 35.49 7.00
N ILE A 218 -11.24 35.62 5.69
CA ILE A 218 -11.46 36.86 4.93
C ILE A 218 -12.94 37.26 4.94
N VAL A 219 -13.85 36.31 4.63
CA VAL A 219 -15.30 36.57 4.60
C VAL A 219 -15.81 37.02 5.97
N CYS A 220 -15.27 36.46 7.05
CA CYS A 220 -15.67 36.79 8.40
C CYS A 220 -14.90 37.97 9.01
N ASN A 221 -14.01 38.62 8.24
CA ASN A 221 -13.11 39.68 8.70
C ASN A 221 -12.32 39.32 9.98
N ARG A 222 -11.96 38.04 10.14
CA ARG A 222 -11.20 37.53 11.29
C ARG A 222 -9.70 37.73 11.04
N LYS A 223 -8.91 37.97 12.10
CA LYS A 223 -7.44 37.98 12.01
C LYS A 223 -6.96 36.64 11.46
N HIS A 224 -6.19 36.70 10.38
CA HIS A 224 -5.67 35.51 9.69
C HIS A 224 -4.79 34.67 10.62
N PRO A 225 -5.00 33.35 10.69
CA PRO A 225 -4.04 32.49 11.36
C PRO A 225 -2.73 32.50 10.54
N GLU A 226 -1.63 32.97 11.14
CA GLU A 226 -0.34 33.11 10.46
C GLU A 226 0.25 31.76 9.98
N LYS A 227 -0.27 30.63 10.49
CA LYS A 227 0.17 29.29 10.12
C LYS A 227 -1.02 28.33 10.08
N PRO A 228 -1.09 27.40 9.09
CA PRO A 228 -2.02 26.30 9.15
C PRO A 228 -1.79 25.54 10.47
N GLY A 229 -2.86 25.23 11.20
CA GLY A 229 -2.77 24.54 12.48
C GLY A 229 -2.00 23.23 12.29
N PHE A 230 -0.82 23.15 12.89
CA PHE A 230 0.08 22.00 12.82
C PHE A 230 -0.66 20.68 13.12
N GLY A 231 -1.63 20.71 14.03
CA GLY A 231 -2.47 19.57 14.39
C GLY A 231 -3.17 18.91 13.21
N MET A 232 -3.78 19.69 12.31
CA MET A 232 -4.52 19.13 11.15
C MET A 232 -3.59 18.46 10.13
N ALA A 233 -2.43 19.06 9.87
CA ALA A 233 -1.43 18.45 8.98
C ALA A 233 -0.89 17.12 9.56
N VAL A 234 -0.68 17.07 10.88
CA VAL A 234 -0.25 15.86 11.58
C VAL A 234 -1.33 14.79 11.55
N THR A 235 -2.60 15.13 11.81
CA THR A 235 -3.70 14.16 11.78
C THR A 235 -3.83 13.53 10.39
N VAL A 236 -3.80 14.34 9.33
CA VAL A 236 -3.90 13.84 7.95
C VAL A 236 -2.72 12.93 7.59
N MET A 237 -1.49 13.31 7.96
CA MET A 237 -0.30 12.46 7.76
C MET A 237 -0.40 11.13 8.50
N VAL A 238 -0.81 11.15 9.77
CA VAL A 238 -0.96 9.93 10.59
C VAL A 238 -2.04 9.01 10.01
N THR A 239 -3.19 9.56 9.60
CA THR A 239 -4.26 8.77 8.98
C THR A 239 -3.79 8.09 7.70
N VAL A 240 -3.05 8.80 6.84
CA VAL A 240 -2.51 8.20 5.59
C VAL A 240 -1.44 7.15 5.88
N CYS A 241 -0.52 7.40 6.80
CA CYS A 241 0.47 6.39 7.20
C CYS A 241 -0.19 5.10 7.71
N LEU A 242 -1.18 5.23 8.60
CA LEU A 242 -1.94 4.08 9.11
C LEU A 242 -2.67 3.33 7.98
N PHE A 243 -3.22 4.07 7.01
CA PHE A 243 -3.92 3.48 5.89
C PHE A 243 -2.97 2.72 4.95
N MET A 244 -1.77 3.24 4.70
CA MET A 244 -0.75 2.58 3.89
C MET A 244 -0.26 1.28 4.55
N ILE A 245 -0.13 1.28 5.88
CA ILE A 245 0.16 0.07 6.66
C ILE A 245 -0.98 -0.96 6.51
N LEU A 246 -2.23 -0.50 6.54
CA LEU A 246 -3.39 -1.38 6.37
C LEU A 246 -3.45 -2.01 4.97
N ILE A 247 -3.28 -1.21 3.90
CA ILE A 247 -3.26 -1.71 2.51
C ILE A 247 -2.11 -2.70 2.31
N SER A 248 -0.91 -2.38 2.79
CA SER A 248 0.24 -3.28 2.66
C SER A 248 0.04 -4.60 3.42
N GLY A 249 -0.60 -4.57 4.59
CA GLY A 249 -1.01 -5.79 5.30
C GLY A 249 -2.01 -6.65 4.51
N VAL A 250 -3.00 -6.03 3.87
CA VAL A 250 -3.97 -6.74 3.02
C VAL A 250 -3.31 -7.31 1.76
N ALA A 251 -2.40 -6.56 1.13
CA ALA A 251 -1.67 -7.04 -0.05
C ALA A 251 -0.79 -8.25 0.27
N ILE A 252 -0.10 -8.24 1.41
CA ILE A 252 0.74 -9.36 1.86
C ILE A 252 -0.11 -10.61 2.14
N THR A 253 -1.27 -10.44 2.79
CA THR A 253 -2.15 -11.57 3.12
C THR A 253 -2.79 -12.21 1.89
N ILE A 254 -3.13 -11.43 0.86
CA ILE A 254 -3.69 -11.96 -0.40
C ILE A 254 -2.60 -12.52 -1.32
N GLY A 255 -1.40 -11.92 -1.35
CA GLY A 255 -0.31 -12.35 -2.23
C GLY A 255 0.39 -13.64 -1.78
N MET A 256 0.49 -13.87 -0.48
CA MET A 256 1.17 -15.03 0.10
C MET A 256 0.67 -16.39 -0.42
N PRO A 257 -0.65 -16.70 -0.45
CA PRO A 257 -1.16 -17.97 -0.97
C PRO A 257 -0.76 -18.25 -2.42
N VAL A 258 -0.85 -17.24 -3.30
CA VAL A 258 -0.49 -17.36 -4.71
C VAL A 258 1.01 -17.61 -4.86
N TYR A 259 1.82 -16.89 -4.09
CA TYR A 259 3.27 -17.06 -4.07
C TYR A 259 3.68 -18.47 -3.61
N ILE A 260 3.07 -18.98 -2.54
CA ILE A 260 3.30 -20.34 -2.05
C ILE A 260 2.95 -21.39 -3.12
N GLN A 261 1.83 -21.22 -3.82
CA GLN A 261 1.44 -22.14 -4.90
C GLN A 261 2.45 -22.10 -6.05
N HIS A 262 2.94 -20.90 -6.38
CA HIS A 262 3.88 -20.74 -7.47
C HIS A 262 5.24 -21.40 -7.18
N ILE A 263 5.75 -21.26 -5.95
CA ILE A 263 6.96 -21.95 -5.51
C ILE A 263 6.78 -23.47 -5.64
N LYS A 264 5.64 -24.01 -5.20
CA LYS A 264 5.37 -25.46 -5.32
C LYS A 264 5.43 -25.95 -6.76
N ASN A 265 4.92 -25.17 -7.71
CA ASN A 265 4.98 -25.52 -9.14
C ASN A 265 6.41 -25.52 -9.70
N ILE A 266 7.24 -24.56 -9.27
CA ILE A 266 8.65 -24.49 -9.68
C ILE A 266 9.41 -25.70 -9.13
N ILE A 267 9.21 -26.01 -7.85
CA ILE A 267 9.82 -27.18 -7.18
C ILE A 267 9.40 -28.47 -7.89
N PHE A 268 8.10 -28.61 -8.17
CA PHE A 268 7.57 -29.76 -8.91
C PHE A 268 8.23 -29.89 -10.29
N THR A 269 8.40 -28.78 -11.02
CA THR A 269 9.06 -28.78 -12.34
C THR A 269 10.52 -29.22 -12.27
N ASP A 270 11.27 -28.81 -11.24
CA ASP A 270 12.65 -29.28 -11.04
C ASP A 270 12.69 -30.80 -10.73
N MET A 271 11.82 -31.27 -9.84
CA MET A 271 11.68 -32.70 -9.55
C MET A 271 11.35 -33.52 -10.81
N MET A 272 10.47 -33.01 -11.66
CA MET A 272 10.11 -33.64 -12.95
C MET A 272 11.30 -33.75 -13.88
N MET A 273 12.11 -32.69 -13.97
CA MET A 273 13.30 -32.67 -14.82
C MET A 273 14.32 -33.73 -14.36
N GLN A 274 14.56 -33.82 -13.04
CA GLN A 274 15.45 -34.85 -12.49
C GLN A 274 14.90 -36.27 -12.71
N ALA A 275 13.59 -36.48 -12.49
CA ALA A 275 12.94 -37.76 -12.76
C ALA A 275 13.14 -38.20 -14.22
N ASN A 276 12.97 -37.28 -15.18
CA ASN A 276 13.11 -37.58 -16.60
C ASN A 276 14.54 -37.98 -17.00
N ASN A 277 15.56 -37.36 -16.40
CA ASN A 277 16.95 -37.76 -16.62
C ASN A 277 17.21 -39.20 -16.15
N VAL A 278 16.70 -39.56 -14.96
CA VAL A 278 16.85 -40.91 -14.40
C VAL A 278 16.03 -41.94 -15.18
N LYS A 279 14.80 -41.60 -15.59
CA LYS A 279 13.95 -42.46 -16.45
C LYS A 279 14.64 -42.83 -17.75
N ARG A 280 15.36 -41.88 -18.38
CA ARG A 280 16.12 -42.14 -19.60
C ARG A 280 17.25 -43.14 -19.37
N ASN A 281 18.01 -43.00 -18.28
CA ASN A 281 19.08 -43.95 -17.95
C ASN A 281 18.53 -45.33 -17.58
N ALA A 282 17.43 -45.38 -16.84
CA ALA A 282 16.74 -46.62 -16.51
C ALA A 282 16.24 -47.32 -17.79
N LEU A 283 15.66 -46.58 -18.74
CA LEU A 283 15.22 -47.12 -20.03
C LEU A 283 16.39 -47.76 -20.82
N ILE A 284 17.55 -47.09 -20.88
CA ILE A 284 18.72 -47.64 -21.58
C ILE A 284 19.23 -48.91 -20.86
N CYS A 285 19.26 -48.91 -19.52
CA CYS A 285 19.62 -50.10 -18.74
C CYS A 285 18.72 -51.28 -19.10
N VAL A 286 17.40 -51.06 -19.13
CA VAL A 286 16.43 -52.13 -19.42
C VAL A 286 16.60 -52.69 -20.82
N ALA A 287 16.82 -51.80 -21.79
CA ALA A 287 17.03 -52.18 -23.18
C ALA A 287 18.33 -52.99 -23.37
N GLU A 288 19.40 -52.67 -22.63
CA GLU A 288 20.67 -53.41 -22.69
C GLU A 288 20.54 -54.85 -22.19
N TYR A 289 19.68 -55.10 -21.20
CA TYR A 289 19.50 -56.43 -20.59
C TYR A 289 18.21 -57.15 -21.02
N GLU A 290 17.60 -56.75 -22.14
CA GLU A 290 16.40 -57.37 -22.70
C GLU A 290 15.26 -57.57 -21.68
N TYR A 291 15.06 -56.60 -20.77
CA TYR A 291 14.06 -56.67 -19.70
C TYR A 291 14.24 -57.81 -18.67
N ARG A 292 15.36 -58.55 -18.72
CA ARG A 292 15.70 -59.60 -17.76
C ARG A 292 16.54 -59.03 -16.62
N ASP A 293 16.41 -59.65 -15.45
CA ASP A 293 17.26 -59.37 -14.26
C ASP A 293 17.33 -57.89 -13.83
N PHE A 294 16.34 -57.07 -14.19
CA PHE A 294 16.33 -55.63 -13.86
C PHE A 294 16.56 -55.39 -12.37
N ALA A 295 15.91 -56.17 -11.50
CA ALA A 295 15.98 -55.99 -10.06
C ALA A 295 17.39 -56.25 -9.49
N GLU A 296 18.25 -56.94 -10.24
CA GLU A 296 19.63 -57.19 -9.85
C GLU A 296 20.59 -56.15 -10.45
N ILE A 297 20.32 -55.69 -11.68
CA ILE A 297 21.29 -54.90 -12.46
C ILE A 297 20.94 -53.40 -12.51
N CYS A 298 19.66 -53.05 -12.64
CA CYS A 298 19.20 -51.68 -12.84
C CYS A 298 18.64 -51.03 -11.56
N ASP A 299 18.69 -51.72 -10.42
CA ASP A 299 18.26 -51.20 -9.12
C ASP A 299 19.38 -50.36 -8.48
N ASN A 300 19.15 -49.05 -8.33
CA ASN A 300 20.15 -48.14 -7.78
C ASN A 300 20.09 -48.02 -6.26
N THR A 301 19.20 -48.75 -5.57
CA THR A 301 19.01 -48.64 -4.11
C THR A 301 20.10 -49.36 -3.32
N ARG A 302 20.75 -50.36 -3.92
CA ARG A 302 21.83 -51.13 -3.29
C ARG A 302 23.17 -50.46 -3.51
N ASP A 303 23.55 -50.31 -4.78
CA ASP A 303 24.83 -49.78 -5.23
C ASP A 303 24.67 -48.99 -6.52
N TYR A 304 25.75 -48.38 -6.99
CA TYR A 304 25.77 -47.74 -8.30
C TYR A 304 25.64 -48.80 -9.41
N ALA A 305 24.93 -48.46 -10.49
CA ALA A 305 24.82 -49.31 -11.68
C ALA A 305 25.24 -48.51 -12.92
N GLU A 306 25.96 -49.14 -13.84
CA GLU A 306 26.40 -48.52 -15.09
C GLU A 306 26.49 -49.54 -16.22
N GLY A 307 26.37 -49.05 -17.45
CA GLY A 307 26.43 -49.86 -18.69
C GLY A 307 26.84 -49.01 -19.87
N PHE A 308 26.51 -49.44 -21.09
CA PHE A 308 26.97 -48.76 -22.30
C PHE A 308 26.23 -47.43 -22.53
N GLY A 309 26.80 -46.34 -21.99
CA GLY A 309 26.29 -44.97 -22.21
C GLY A 309 25.22 -44.51 -21.22
N TRP A 310 25.02 -45.22 -20.11
CA TRP A 310 24.13 -44.82 -19.02
C TRP A 310 24.76 -45.10 -17.65
N LYS A 311 24.31 -44.34 -16.65
CA LYS A 311 24.72 -44.50 -15.26
C LYS A 311 23.58 -44.18 -14.31
N LEU A 312 23.34 -45.08 -13.37
CA LEU A 312 22.43 -44.93 -12.24
C LEU A 312 23.26 -44.79 -10.96
N TYR A 313 23.29 -43.58 -10.43
CA TYR A 313 24.02 -43.30 -9.19
C TYR A 313 23.22 -43.79 -7.97
N PRO A 314 23.86 -44.01 -6.82
CA PRO A 314 23.17 -44.23 -5.56
C PRO A 314 22.16 -43.11 -5.27
N PRO A 315 21.02 -43.35 -4.58
CA PRO A 315 19.87 -42.46 -4.63
C PRO A 315 20.17 -41.04 -4.11
N HIS A 316 21.04 -40.94 -3.10
CA HIS A 316 21.45 -39.70 -2.46
C HIS A 316 22.39 -38.83 -3.34
N GLN A 317 22.99 -39.38 -4.39
CA GLN A 317 23.84 -38.60 -5.30
C GLN A 317 23.03 -37.78 -6.31
N TYR A 318 21.72 -38.06 -6.43
CA TYR A 318 20.78 -37.22 -7.18
C TYR A 318 20.24 -36.04 -6.34
N ALA A 319 20.73 -35.85 -5.12
CA ALA A 319 20.23 -34.80 -4.24
C ALA A 319 20.45 -33.41 -4.85
N THR A 320 19.40 -32.59 -4.84
CA THR A 320 19.42 -31.16 -5.20
C THR A 320 18.91 -30.35 -4.00
N GLU A 321 18.68 -29.05 -4.17
CA GLU A 321 18.00 -28.26 -3.13
C GLU A 321 16.59 -28.77 -2.82
N TYR A 322 15.93 -29.39 -3.81
CA TYR A 322 14.51 -29.76 -3.76
C TYR A 322 14.27 -31.27 -3.74
N VAL A 323 15.25 -32.06 -4.15
CA VAL A 323 15.22 -33.52 -4.21
C VAL A 323 16.19 -34.08 -3.17
N ASP A 324 15.72 -34.92 -2.26
CA ASP A 324 16.58 -35.59 -1.27
C ASP A 324 17.23 -36.85 -1.87
N SER A 325 16.48 -37.62 -2.67
CA SER A 325 16.99 -38.80 -3.36
C SER A 325 16.12 -39.21 -4.56
N ILE A 326 16.70 -39.97 -5.49
CA ILE A 326 15.96 -40.63 -6.58
C ILE A 326 16.26 -42.11 -6.59
N GLU A 327 15.21 -42.91 -6.37
CA GLU A 327 15.27 -44.37 -6.31
C GLU A 327 14.67 -44.96 -7.59
N VAL A 328 15.39 -45.91 -8.17
CA VAL A 328 14.97 -46.73 -9.30
C VAL A 328 14.88 -48.15 -8.78
N THR A 329 13.67 -48.66 -8.70
CA THR A 329 13.38 -50.02 -8.23
C THR A 329 12.57 -50.75 -9.28
N SER A 330 12.53 -52.07 -9.20
CA SER A 330 11.58 -52.88 -9.98
C SER A 330 10.75 -53.77 -9.10
N ALA A 331 9.47 -53.86 -9.44
CA ALA A 331 8.67 -54.97 -8.98
C ALA A 331 9.02 -56.19 -9.84
N SER A 332 9.54 -57.23 -9.19
CA SER A 332 9.85 -58.52 -9.85
C SER A 332 8.73 -58.96 -10.79
N ALA A 333 9.11 -59.48 -11.96
CA ALA A 333 8.22 -59.96 -13.01
C ALA A 333 7.20 -60.98 -12.50
N ASP A 334 7.55 -61.77 -11.47
CA ASP A 334 6.66 -62.75 -10.84
C ASP A 334 5.41 -62.12 -10.19
N LYS A 335 5.46 -60.82 -9.88
CA LYS A 335 4.34 -60.05 -9.32
C LYS A 335 3.64 -59.18 -10.37
N SER A 336 4.17 -59.10 -11.59
CA SER A 336 3.56 -58.35 -12.67
C SER A 336 2.44 -59.16 -13.33
N ARG A 337 1.27 -58.54 -13.52
CA ARG A 337 0.12 -59.19 -14.16
C ARG A 337 0.39 -59.61 -15.62
N ASN A 338 1.40 -59.02 -16.26
CA ASN A 338 1.67 -59.20 -17.68
C ASN A 338 3.00 -59.95 -17.95
N GLY A 339 3.71 -60.40 -16.92
CA GLY A 339 5.00 -61.09 -17.06
C GLY A 339 6.20 -60.18 -17.37
N TYR A 340 6.00 -58.87 -17.47
CA TYR A 340 7.07 -57.88 -17.65
C TYR A 340 7.35 -57.11 -16.36
N PRO A 341 8.61 -56.81 -16.01
CA PRO A 341 8.92 -56.02 -14.81
C PRO A 341 8.31 -54.61 -14.89
N GLU A 342 7.77 -54.14 -13.77
CA GLU A 342 7.37 -52.73 -13.63
C GLU A 342 8.54 -51.93 -13.07
N ILE A 343 8.94 -50.88 -13.78
CA ILE A 343 10.04 -50.00 -13.35
C ILE A 343 9.45 -48.85 -12.54
N LYS A 344 9.90 -48.68 -11.31
CA LYS A 344 9.47 -47.59 -10.43
C LYS A 344 10.59 -46.59 -10.25
N VAL A 345 10.38 -45.35 -10.70
CA VAL A 345 11.26 -44.21 -10.40
C VAL A 345 10.57 -43.33 -9.36
N THR A 346 11.09 -43.34 -8.13
CA THR A 346 10.58 -42.57 -7.00
C THR A 346 11.52 -41.40 -6.70
N VAL A 347 11.02 -40.19 -6.84
CA VAL A 347 11.72 -38.96 -6.44
C VAL A 347 11.24 -38.58 -5.05
N ASN A 348 12.11 -38.68 -4.06
CA ASN A 348 11.87 -38.20 -2.71
C ASN A 348 12.22 -36.71 -2.65
N ALA A 349 11.22 -35.88 -2.36
CA ALA A 349 11.39 -34.44 -2.23
C ALA A 349 11.86 -34.05 -0.84
N SER A 350 12.48 -32.88 -0.75
CA SER A 350 12.82 -32.30 0.55
C SER A 350 11.57 -31.94 1.36
N ARG A 351 11.53 -32.38 2.62
CA ARG A 351 10.46 -32.05 3.59
C ARG A 351 10.30 -30.55 3.83
N LYS A 352 11.33 -29.74 3.54
CA LYS A 352 11.32 -28.29 3.77
C LYS A 352 10.19 -27.57 3.03
N TYR A 353 9.74 -28.11 1.90
CA TYR A 353 8.82 -27.41 0.98
C TYR A 353 7.41 -28.01 0.92
N PHE A 354 7.20 -29.18 1.52
CA PHE A 354 5.94 -29.91 1.46
C PHE A 354 5.49 -30.32 2.87
N SER A 355 4.19 -30.19 3.13
CA SER A 355 3.61 -30.56 4.43
C SER A 355 3.47 -32.06 4.65
N ALA A 356 3.68 -32.89 3.61
CA ALA A 356 3.63 -34.33 3.73
C ALA A 356 4.85 -34.85 4.49
N ALA A 357 4.67 -35.88 5.33
CA ALA A 357 5.76 -36.47 6.10
C ALA A 357 6.86 -37.08 5.20
N HIS A 358 6.50 -37.61 4.03
CA HIS A 358 7.43 -38.14 3.03
C HIS A 358 6.93 -37.71 1.65
N PRO A 359 7.24 -36.46 1.23
CA PRO A 359 6.80 -35.96 -0.05
C PRO A 359 7.56 -36.71 -1.16
N LYS A 360 6.83 -37.41 -2.03
CA LYS A 360 7.43 -38.15 -3.13
C LYS A 360 6.55 -38.17 -4.37
N ILE A 361 7.19 -38.36 -5.51
CA ILE A 361 6.57 -38.55 -6.83
C ILE A 361 7.06 -39.89 -7.37
N THR A 362 6.14 -40.77 -7.75
CA THR A 362 6.49 -42.11 -8.24
C THR A 362 5.98 -42.28 -9.66
N TYR A 363 6.91 -42.57 -10.58
CA TYR A 363 6.64 -42.97 -11.96
C TYR A 363 6.73 -44.48 -12.08
N VAL A 364 5.73 -45.09 -12.73
CA VAL A 364 5.71 -46.51 -13.06
C VAL A 364 5.82 -46.64 -14.57
N GLY A 365 6.92 -47.24 -15.04
CA GLY A 365 7.14 -47.64 -16.41
C GLY A 365 6.62 -49.06 -16.62
N THR A 366 5.64 -49.22 -17.50
CA THR A 366 5.11 -50.52 -17.92
C THR A 366 5.54 -50.81 -19.35
N VAL A 367 6.12 -51.99 -19.58
CA VAL A 367 6.53 -52.44 -20.92
C VAL A 367 5.29 -52.90 -21.70
N ILE A 368 5.09 -52.34 -22.88
CA ILE A 368 4.01 -52.65 -23.83
C ILE A 368 4.64 -52.65 -25.22
N ASP A 369 4.65 -53.80 -25.90
CA ASP A 369 5.16 -53.96 -27.27
C ASP A 369 6.61 -53.42 -27.46
N ASP A 370 7.51 -53.81 -26.55
CA ASP A 370 8.92 -53.36 -26.48
C ASP A 370 9.14 -51.86 -26.19
N ASP A 371 8.07 -51.09 -25.96
CA ASP A 371 8.13 -49.70 -25.50
C ASP A 371 7.78 -49.59 -24.00
N ILE A 372 8.37 -48.60 -23.31
CA ILE A 372 8.07 -48.33 -21.89
C ILE A 372 7.15 -47.12 -21.78
N ILE A 373 5.89 -47.38 -21.41
CA ILE A 373 4.92 -46.33 -21.13
C ILE A 373 5.02 -45.93 -19.65
N TRP A 374 5.43 -44.68 -19.41
CA TRP A 374 5.54 -44.12 -18.07
C TRP A 374 4.22 -43.49 -17.61
N LYS A 375 3.74 -43.90 -16.45
CA LYS A 375 2.55 -43.33 -15.80
C LYS A 375 2.90 -42.82 -14.41
N LEU A 376 2.24 -41.75 -13.99
CA LEU A 376 2.36 -41.26 -12.61
C LEU A 376 1.50 -42.12 -11.68
N ASP A 377 2.11 -42.74 -10.67
CA ASP A 377 1.37 -43.50 -9.66
C ASP A 377 0.76 -42.55 -8.63
N VAL A 378 -0.51 -42.23 -8.84
CA VAL A 378 -1.28 -41.33 -7.97
C VAL A 378 -1.44 -41.87 -6.55
N LYS A 379 -1.36 -43.20 -6.35
CA LYS A 379 -1.53 -43.81 -5.02
C LYS A 379 -0.27 -43.67 -4.17
N GLU A 380 0.89 -43.83 -4.78
CA GLU A 380 2.17 -43.70 -4.09
C GLU A 380 2.69 -42.25 -4.05
N THR A 381 2.23 -41.39 -4.97
CA THR A 381 2.61 -39.97 -5.02
C THR A 381 1.87 -39.15 -3.97
N THR A 382 2.61 -38.55 -3.04
CA THR A 382 2.04 -37.81 -1.89
C THR A 382 1.91 -36.29 -2.12
N ILE A 383 2.49 -35.78 -3.22
CA ILE A 383 2.56 -34.33 -3.51
C ILE A 383 1.37 -33.83 -4.35
N LEU A 384 0.64 -34.73 -5.02
CA LEU A 384 -0.41 -34.41 -6.00
C LEU A 384 -1.57 -33.53 -5.53
N PRO A 385 -2.20 -33.73 -4.35
CA PRO A 385 -3.47 -33.06 -4.04
C PRO A 385 -3.35 -31.53 -3.89
N ASN A 386 -2.13 -31.00 -3.78
CA ASN A 386 -1.90 -29.57 -3.56
C ASN A 386 -1.26 -28.85 -4.75
N VAL A 387 -0.80 -29.54 -5.80
CA VAL A 387 0.00 -28.94 -6.89
C VAL A 387 -0.70 -29.08 -8.24
N ALA A 388 -1.37 -30.21 -8.49
CA ALA A 388 -2.13 -30.40 -9.71
C ALA A 388 -3.52 -29.78 -9.57
N SER A 389 -3.76 -28.65 -10.24
CA SER A 389 -5.14 -28.33 -10.59
C SER A 389 -5.69 -29.49 -11.45
N PRO A 390 -6.98 -29.86 -11.34
CA PRO A 390 -7.56 -31.03 -12.03
C PRO A 390 -7.31 -31.10 -13.55
N TRP A 391 -6.92 -29.98 -14.16
CA TRP A 391 -6.74 -29.81 -15.59
C TRP A 391 -5.35 -30.18 -16.13
N SER A 392 -4.31 -30.27 -15.29
CA SER A 392 -2.93 -30.50 -15.77
C SER A 392 -2.49 -31.97 -15.85
N VAL A 393 -3.37 -32.91 -15.51
CA VAL A 393 -3.01 -34.35 -15.39
C VAL A 393 -3.36 -35.16 -16.65
N TRP A 394 -4.05 -34.58 -17.64
CA TRP A 394 -4.72 -35.36 -18.68
C TRP A 394 -4.00 -35.54 -20.01
N ASP A 395 -2.80 -34.99 -20.24
CA ASP A 395 -2.13 -35.17 -21.54
C ASP A 395 -0.61 -35.20 -21.43
N ILE A 396 -0.06 -36.39 -21.16
CA ILE A 396 1.29 -36.77 -21.55
C ILE A 396 1.14 -38.15 -22.17
N ARG A 397 0.80 -38.19 -23.47
CA ARG A 397 0.92 -39.39 -24.31
C ARG A 397 2.23 -39.34 -25.08
#